data_AF-A0A843KJN1-F1
#
_entry.id   AF-A0A843KJN1-F1
#
_cell.length_a   1.000
_cell.length_b   1.000
_cell.length_c   1.000
_cell.angle_alpha   90.00
_cell.angle_beta   90.00
_cell.angle_gamma   90.00
#
_symmetry.space_group_name_H-M   'P 1'
#
loop_
_entity.id
_entity.type
_entity.pdbx_description
1 polymer ?
#
loop_
_entity_poly.entity_id
_entity_poly.type
_entity_poly.pdbx_seq_one_letter_code
_entity_poly.pdbx_strand_id
1 'polypeptide(L)'
;SSLRYAHPKEVEGLIDRVGRRLGTPAQLEGFLFTHDTTDISSGPLESTYTKLKSMLEKLEAELELAGRIRAVDEDDVAERVLTTHFIRDLQGNLSAFSKQKFRCVKCNTSYRRMPLAGKCSRCGGNIIPTVHEGSVKKYLEMSRDICSRYRVSEYTRQRVQVLDMAIESTFGQEKSEQMGLADFM
;
A
#
# COMPACT_ATOMS: atom_id res chain seq x y z
N SER A 1 25.41 -18.12 -28.64
CA SER A 1 26.00 -17.94 -27.30
C SER A 1 24.95 -18.03 -26.20
N SER A 2 23.79 -17.40 -26.37
CA SER A 2 22.66 -17.46 -25.43
C SER A 2 22.20 -18.89 -25.07
N LEU A 3 22.07 -19.79 -26.04
CA LEU A 3 21.65 -21.20 -25.82
C LEU A 3 22.57 -22.01 -24.90
N ARG A 4 23.80 -21.54 -24.67
CA ARG A 4 24.78 -22.18 -23.77
C ARG A 4 24.91 -21.45 -22.43
N TYR A 5 24.06 -20.46 -22.15
CA TYR A 5 24.16 -19.57 -20.99
C TYR A 5 25.55 -18.94 -20.82
N ALA A 6 26.24 -18.68 -21.94
CA ALA A 6 27.58 -18.09 -21.94
C ALA A 6 27.57 -16.70 -21.30
N HIS A 7 28.63 -16.36 -20.58
CA HIS A 7 28.70 -15.08 -19.88
C HIS A 7 28.74 -13.92 -20.90
N PRO A 8 28.03 -12.79 -20.68
CA PRO A 8 27.96 -11.69 -21.67
C PRO A 8 29.32 -11.16 -22.14
N LYS A 9 30.34 -11.19 -21.27
CA LYS A 9 31.73 -10.78 -21.61
C LYS A 9 32.36 -11.64 -22.72
N GLU A 10 31.97 -12.90 -22.87
CA GLU A 10 32.53 -13.78 -23.90
C GLU A 10 32.13 -13.37 -25.31
N VAL A 11 30.99 -12.69 -25.46
CA VAL A 11 30.48 -12.20 -26.74
C VAL A 11 30.55 -10.70 -26.89
N GLU A 12 31.14 -10.01 -25.91
CA GLU A 12 31.32 -8.56 -25.95
C GLU A 12 32.07 -8.13 -27.21
N GLY A 13 33.01 -8.93 -27.69
CA GLY A 13 33.72 -8.74 -28.96
C GLY A 13 32.81 -8.50 -30.17
N LEU A 14 31.65 -9.17 -30.19
CA LEU A 14 30.77 -9.27 -31.35
C LEU A 14 29.76 -8.12 -31.45
N ILE A 15 29.48 -7.42 -30.34
CA ILE A 15 28.47 -6.37 -30.26
C ILE A 15 29.17 -5.04 -30.05
N ASP A 16 28.82 -4.06 -30.88
CA ASP A 16 29.34 -2.70 -30.72
C ASP A 16 28.74 -2.02 -29.48
N ARG A 17 29.57 -1.26 -28.75
CA ARG A 17 29.21 -0.60 -27.49
C ARG A 17 29.79 0.79 -27.47
N VAL A 18 29.10 1.71 -26.79
CA VAL A 18 29.53 3.10 -26.61
C VAL A 18 30.98 3.20 -26.11
N GLY A 19 31.39 2.33 -25.18
CA GLY A 19 32.74 2.31 -24.62
C GLY A 19 33.86 2.16 -25.67
N ARG A 20 33.60 1.53 -26.83
CA ARG A 20 34.57 1.37 -27.91
C ARG A 20 34.67 2.59 -28.84
N ARG A 21 33.69 3.50 -28.75
CA ARG A 21 33.60 4.70 -29.59
C ARG A 21 34.11 5.95 -28.88
N LEU A 22 34.32 5.90 -27.57
CA LEU A 22 34.79 7.04 -26.76
C LEU A 22 36.13 7.58 -27.29
N GLY A 23 36.22 8.92 -27.39
CA GLY A 23 37.43 9.59 -27.88
C GLY A 23 37.60 9.57 -29.40
N THR A 24 36.62 9.00 -30.13
CA THR A 24 36.57 9.03 -31.61
C THR A 24 35.33 9.81 -32.09
N PRO A 25 35.31 10.32 -33.34
CA PRO A 25 34.14 10.99 -33.90
C PRO A 25 32.85 10.14 -33.85
N ALA A 26 32.98 8.81 -33.96
CA ALA A 26 31.87 7.86 -33.88
C ALA A 26 31.13 7.86 -32.54
N GLN A 27 31.61 8.59 -31.52
CA GLN A 27 30.88 8.80 -30.27
C GLN A 27 29.60 9.64 -30.43
N LEU A 28 29.47 10.42 -31.53
CA LEU A 28 28.33 11.29 -31.79
C LEU A 28 27.43 10.83 -32.94
N GLU A 29 27.88 9.87 -33.75
CA GLU A 29 27.22 9.49 -35.00
C GLU A 29 27.17 7.97 -35.22
N GLY A 30 26.36 7.54 -36.19
CA GLY A 30 26.30 6.14 -36.60
C GLY A 30 25.74 5.19 -35.55
N PHE A 31 24.88 5.69 -34.65
CA PHE A 31 24.07 4.83 -33.79
C PHE A 31 22.85 4.34 -34.55
N LEU A 32 22.54 3.07 -34.33
CA LEU A 32 21.38 2.40 -34.90
C LEU A 32 20.58 1.75 -33.78
N PHE A 33 19.36 1.37 -34.09
CA PHE A 33 18.47 0.64 -33.20
C PHE A 33 17.94 -0.61 -33.91
N THR A 34 17.46 -1.58 -33.13
CA THR A 34 17.05 -2.89 -33.67
C THR A 34 15.61 -2.96 -34.13
N HIS A 35 14.72 -2.15 -33.53
CA HIS A 35 13.28 -2.20 -33.77
C HIS A 35 12.72 -0.78 -33.88
N ASP A 36 12.08 -0.48 -35.00
CA ASP A 36 11.35 0.77 -35.19
C ASP A 36 10.11 0.85 -34.30
N THR A 37 9.68 2.07 -34.01
CA THR A 37 8.40 2.36 -33.36
C THR A 37 7.57 3.25 -34.27
N THR A 38 6.26 3.03 -34.30
CA THR A 38 5.34 3.86 -35.10
C THR A 38 5.28 5.30 -34.58
N ASP A 39 5.15 5.46 -33.27
CA ASP A 39 5.19 6.76 -32.58
C ASP A 39 5.72 6.57 -31.16
N ILE A 40 6.68 7.41 -30.79
CA ILE A 40 7.31 7.47 -29.46
C ILE A 40 6.26 7.86 -28.39
N SER A 41 5.20 8.57 -28.78
CA SER A 41 4.16 9.08 -27.88
C SER A 41 2.90 8.21 -27.83
N SER A 42 2.89 7.04 -28.48
CA SER A 42 1.69 6.20 -28.62
C SER A 42 1.20 5.53 -27.33
N GLY A 43 1.94 5.65 -26.23
CA GLY A 43 1.59 5.08 -24.92
C GLY A 43 0.55 5.90 -24.14
N PRO A 44 -0.01 5.33 -23.05
CA PRO A 44 -0.89 6.08 -22.16
C PRO A 44 -0.15 7.23 -21.47
N LEU A 45 -0.67 8.45 -21.59
CA LEU A 45 -0.08 9.67 -21.00
C LEU A 45 -0.12 9.68 -19.47
N GLU A 46 -1.09 8.99 -18.88
CA GLU A 46 -1.28 8.91 -17.43
C GLU A 46 -1.52 7.47 -17.02
N SER A 47 -0.90 7.09 -15.90
CA SER A 47 -1.10 5.76 -15.31
C SER A 47 -2.51 5.61 -14.72
N THR A 48 -3.02 4.38 -14.69
CA THR A 48 -4.27 4.08 -13.95
C THR A 48 -4.10 4.36 -12.46
N TYR A 49 -2.91 4.12 -11.89
CA TYR A 49 -2.62 4.37 -10.48
C TYR A 49 -2.83 5.84 -10.06
N THR A 50 -2.53 6.80 -10.94
CA THR A 50 -2.74 8.23 -10.67
C THR A 50 -4.21 8.65 -10.80
N LYS A 51 -5.01 7.92 -11.58
CA LYS A 51 -6.43 8.20 -11.78
C LYS A 51 -7.30 7.69 -10.63
N LEU A 52 -6.94 6.55 -10.04
CA LEU A 52 -7.63 5.98 -8.88
C LEU A 52 -7.39 6.86 -7.64
N LYS A 53 -8.46 7.19 -6.93
CA LYS A 53 -8.42 8.15 -5.82
C LYS A 53 -8.14 7.46 -4.50
N SER A 54 -8.81 6.32 -4.26
CA SER A 54 -8.67 5.62 -2.99
C SER A 54 -7.58 4.54 -3.05
N MET A 55 -6.95 4.25 -1.91
CA MET A 55 -5.98 3.15 -1.83
C MET A 55 -6.69 1.80 -2.03
N LEU A 56 -7.93 1.69 -1.55
CA LEU A 56 -8.76 0.50 -1.71
C LEU A 56 -9.00 0.18 -3.20
N GLU A 57 -9.39 1.19 -3.98
CA GLU A 57 -9.56 1.05 -5.45
C GLU A 57 -8.26 0.58 -6.14
N LYS A 58 -7.12 1.11 -5.71
CA LYS A 58 -5.81 0.75 -6.28
C LYS A 58 -5.48 -0.70 -6.01
N LEU A 59 -5.75 -1.17 -4.80
CA LEU A 59 -5.51 -2.54 -4.41
C LEU A 59 -6.46 -3.51 -5.14
N GLU A 60 -7.75 -3.16 -5.23
CA GLU A 60 -8.71 -3.98 -5.96
C GLU A 60 -8.31 -4.11 -7.43
N ALA A 61 -7.88 -3.01 -8.07
CA ALA A 61 -7.38 -3.04 -9.44
C ALA A 61 -6.09 -3.87 -9.58
N GLU A 62 -5.21 -3.86 -8.57
CA GLU A 62 -4.00 -4.69 -8.53
C GLU A 62 -4.35 -6.19 -8.45
N LEU A 63 -5.25 -6.57 -7.53
CA LEU A 63 -5.70 -7.95 -7.37
C LEU A 63 -6.51 -8.45 -8.57
N GLU A 64 -7.35 -7.61 -9.16
CA GLU A 64 -8.07 -7.93 -10.40
C GLU A 64 -7.09 -8.16 -11.56
N LEU A 65 -6.03 -7.36 -11.64
CA LEU A 65 -4.98 -7.55 -12.64
C LEU A 65 -4.21 -8.85 -12.41
N ALA A 66 -3.91 -9.18 -11.14
CA ALA A 66 -3.25 -10.43 -10.78
C ALA A 66 -4.04 -11.65 -11.28
N GLY A 67 -5.36 -11.69 -11.07
CA GLY A 67 -6.20 -12.78 -11.57
C GLY A 67 -6.34 -12.86 -13.09
N ARG A 68 -6.00 -11.77 -13.81
CA ARG A 68 -5.99 -11.76 -15.30
C ARG A 68 -4.66 -12.24 -15.88
N ILE A 69 -3.55 -12.08 -15.17
CA ILE A 69 -2.21 -12.37 -15.70
C ILE A 69 -1.83 -13.81 -15.38
N ARG A 70 -1.71 -14.66 -16.42
CA ARG A 70 -1.31 -16.07 -16.28
C ARG A 70 0.03 -16.30 -15.57
N ALA A 71 0.95 -15.35 -15.69
CA ALA A 71 2.28 -15.45 -15.09
C ALA A 71 2.31 -15.05 -13.60
N VAL A 72 1.18 -14.61 -13.03
CA VAL A 72 1.07 -14.12 -11.66
C VAL A 72 0.23 -15.12 -10.85
N ASP A 73 0.69 -15.41 -9.63
CA ASP A 73 -0.07 -16.16 -8.63
C ASP A 73 -0.82 -15.16 -7.75
N GLU A 74 -2.14 -15.11 -7.90
CA GLU A 74 -3.01 -14.19 -7.17
C GLU A 74 -3.03 -14.45 -5.67
N ASP A 75 -2.87 -15.71 -5.24
CA ASP A 75 -2.82 -16.08 -3.82
C ASP A 75 -1.53 -15.55 -3.16
N ASP A 76 -0.38 -15.66 -3.83
CA ASP A 76 0.90 -15.12 -3.33
C ASP A 76 0.86 -13.59 -3.26
N VAL A 77 0.26 -12.93 -4.25
CA VAL A 77 0.10 -11.47 -4.24
C VAL A 77 -0.77 -11.04 -3.06
N ALA A 78 -1.92 -11.70 -2.85
CA ALA A 78 -2.80 -11.44 -1.72
C ALA A 78 -2.10 -11.65 -0.37
N GLU A 79 -1.37 -12.76 -0.20
CA GLU A 79 -0.59 -13.06 1.00
C GLU A 79 0.46 -11.98 1.29
N ARG A 80 1.18 -11.54 0.25
CA ARG A 80 2.20 -10.48 0.36
C ARG A 80 1.57 -9.16 0.77
N VAL A 81 0.50 -8.73 0.12
CA VAL A 81 -0.23 -7.50 0.47
C VAL A 81 -0.60 -7.48 1.95
N LEU A 82 -1.17 -8.58 2.46
CA LEU A 82 -1.54 -8.70 3.87
C LEU A 82 -0.32 -8.61 4.79
N THR A 83 0.72 -9.40 4.51
CA THR A 83 1.86 -9.57 5.42
C THR A 83 2.85 -8.40 5.41
N THR A 84 3.03 -7.72 4.27
CA THR A 84 3.98 -6.62 4.12
C THR A 84 3.36 -5.25 4.35
N HIS A 85 2.07 -5.07 4.06
CA HIS A 85 1.41 -3.78 4.17
C HIS A 85 0.34 -3.77 5.27
N PHE A 86 -0.72 -4.56 5.13
CA PHE A 86 -1.93 -4.32 5.94
C PHE A 86 -1.77 -4.73 7.39
N ILE A 87 -1.30 -5.94 7.66
CA ILE A 87 -1.08 -6.42 9.02
C ILE A 87 -0.09 -5.51 9.75
N ARG A 88 0.95 -5.03 9.06
CA ARG A 88 1.95 -4.11 9.65
C ARG A 88 1.33 -2.76 9.99
N ASP A 89 0.51 -2.21 9.10
CA ASP A 89 -0.15 -0.92 9.32
C ASP A 89 -1.20 -1.00 10.44
N LEU A 90 -2.08 -2.02 10.42
CA LEU A 90 -3.07 -2.26 11.46
C LEU A 90 -2.41 -2.40 12.83
N GLN A 91 -1.38 -3.25 12.94
CA GLN A 91 -0.65 -3.46 14.18
C GLN A 91 0.10 -2.20 14.64
N GLY A 92 0.73 -1.49 13.70
CA GLY A 92 1.45 -0.24 13.96
C GLY A 92 0.54 0.86 14.47
N ASN A 93 -0.59 1.09 13.78
CA ASN A 93 -1.57 2.11 14.14
C ASN A 93 -2.27 1.79 15.46
N LEU A 94 -2.61 0.51 15.71
CA LEU A 94 -3.17 0.09 16.99
C LEU A 94 -2.19 0.32 18.14
N SER A 95 -0.92 -0.10 18.00
CA SER A 95 0.09 0.17 19.03
C SER A 95 0.36 1.67 19.21
N ALA A 96 0.32 2.46 18.14
CA ALA A 96 0.49 3.90 18.20
C ALA A 96 -0.68 4.55 18.94
N PHE A 97 -1.92 4.13 18.66
CA PHE A 97 -3.13 4.60 19.33
C PHE A 97 -3.07 4.39 20.85
N SER A 98 -2.62 3.22 21.32
CA SER A 98 -2.50 2.96 22.77
C SER A 98 -1.43 3.80 23.47
N LYS A 99 -0.40 4.25 22.75
CA LYS A 99 0.75 5.01 23.29
C LYS A 99 0.72 6.50 22.90
N GLN A 100 -0.35 6.94 22.26
CA GLN A 100 -0.39 8.24 21.60
C GLN A 100 -0.30 9.41 22.57
N LYS A 101 0.13 10.56 22.02
CA LYS A 101 0.02 11.85 22.70
C LYS A 101 -1.26 12.54 22.26
N PHE A 102 -1.64 13.54 23.02
CA PHE A 102 -2.73 14.44 22.69
C PHE A 102 -2.17 15.80 22.28
N ARG A 103 -2.86 16.51 21.39
CA ARG A 103 -2.43 17.83 20.90
C ARG A 103 -3.58 18.82 20.97
N CYS A 104 -3.27 20.04 21.40
CA CYS A 104 -4.23 21.15 21.30
C CYS A 104 -4.32 21.64 19.85
N VAL A 105 -5.54 21.75 19.31
CA VAL A 105 -5.78 22.24 17.93
C VAL A 105 -5.35 23.70 17.75
N LYS A 106 -5.53 24.54 18.79
CA LYS A 106 -5.29 25.98 18.71
C LYS A 106 -3.82 26.38 18.87
N CYS A 107 -3.09 25.74 19.78
CA CYS A 107 -1.71 26.15 20.13
C CYS A 107 -0.66 25.05 19.96
N ASN A 108 -1.05 23.86 19.50
CA ASN A 108 -0.18 22.73 19.21
C ASN A 108 0.62 22.17 20.40
N THR A 109 0.35 22.62 21.63
CA THR A 109 0.91 22.00 22.84
C THR A 109 0.56 20.53 22.89
N SER A 110 1.57 19.68 23.10
CA SER A 110 1.43 18.23 23.21
C SER A 110 1.40 17.78 24.66
N TYR A 111 0.49 16.86 24.96
CA TYR A 111 0.32 16.27 26.28
C TYR A 111 0.50 14.76 26.19
N ARG A 112 1.28 14.20 27.13
CA ARG A 112 1.41 12.73 27.25
C ARG A 112 0.12 12.06 27.71
N ARG A 113 -0.72 12.75 28.49
CA ARG A 113 -2.01 12.29 28.99
C ARG A 113 -3.03 13.42 28.86
N MET A 114 -4.30 13.09 28.66
CA MET A 114 -5.37 14.08 28.63
C MET A 114 -5.44 14.82 29.98
N PRO A 115 -5.39 16.17 30.00
CA PRO A 115 -5.62 16.94 31.22
C PRO A 115 -7.01 16.65 31.80
N LEU A 116 -7.13 16.55 33.13
CA LEU A 116 -8.40 16.27 33.81
C LEU A 116 -9.49 17.31 33.52
N ALA A 117 -9.09 18.56 33.25
CA ALA A 117 -10.00 19.63 32.86
C ALA A 117 -10.59 19.47 31.45
N GLY A 118 -10.13 18.49 30.65
CA GLY A 118 -10.57 18.27 29.26
C GLY A 118 -10.17 19.37 28.27
N LYS A 119 -9.44 20.40 28.70
CA LYS A 119 -9.04 21.57 27.91
C LYS A 119 -7.54 21.81 28.00
N CYS A 120 -6.99 22.51 27.01
CA CYS A 120 -5.60 22.92 27.00
C CYS A 120 -5.28 23.84 28.18
N SER A 121 -4.32 23.46 29.02
CA SER A 121 -3.89 24.25 30.19
C SER A 121 -3.24 25.58 29.81
N ARG A 122 -2.76 25.73 28.56
CA ARG A 122 -2.13 26.95 28.05
C ARG A 122 -3.11 27.96 27.44
N CYS A 123 -4.10 27.50 26.68
CA CYS A 123 -4.94 28.39 25.85
C CYS A 123 -6.45 28.11 25.93
N GLY A 124 -6.88 27.14 26.76
CA GLY A 124 -8.28 26.74 26.90
C GLY A 124 -8.89 26.03 25.68
N GLY A 125 -8.12 25.83 24.61
CA GLY A 125 -8.59 25.18 23.38
C GLY A 125 -8.81 23.67 23.52
N ASN A 126 -9.51 23.10 22.53
CA ASN A 126 -9.78 21.67 22.47
C ASN A 126 -8.49 20.85 22.25
N ILE A 127 -8.46 19.66 22.84
CA ILE A 127 -7.37 18.71 22.73
C ILE A 127 -7.89 17.47 22.01
N ILE A 128 -7.16 17.02 20.99
CA ILE A 128 -7.50 15.84 20.20
C ILE A 128 -6.42 14.78 20.32
N PRO A 129 -6.76 13.49 20.16
CA PRO A 129 -5.77 12.42 19.96
C PRO A 129 -4.99 12.67 18.66
N THR A 130 -3.79 12.08 18.56
CA THR A 130 -2.94 12.20 17.36
C THR A 130 -3.17 11.07 16.37
N VAL A 131 -3.70 9.95 16.83
CA VAL A 131 -4.13 8.80 16.04
C VAL A 131 -5.62 8.61 16.27
N HIS A 132 -6.39 8.55 15.19
CA HIS A 132 -7.85 8.40 15.26
C HIS A 132 -8.25 6.95 15.01
N GLU A 133 -9.40 6.54 15.54
CA GLU A 133 -9.95 5.20 15.33
C GLU A 133 -10.03 4.82 13.84
N GLY A 134 -10.52 5.73 12.99
CA GLY A 134 -10.63 5.48 11.55
C GLY A 134 -9.29 5.14 10.87
N SER A 135 -8.17 5.72 11.35
CA SER A 135 -6.84 5.34 10.83
C SER A 135 -6.40 3.94 11.25
N VAL A 136 -6.89 3.44 12.39
CA VAL A 136 -6.61 2.07 12.86
C VAL A 136 -7.48 1.05 12.11
N LYS A 137 -8.74 1.38 11.83
CA LYS A 137 -9.70 0.46 11.18
C LYS A 137 -9.61 0.41 9.64
N LYS A 138 -8.94 1.38 9.02
CA LYS A 138 -8.95 1.63 7.56
C LYS A 138 -8.79 0.39 6.66
N TYR A 139 -7.99 -0.60 7.08
CA TYR A 139 -7.69 -1.79 6.26
C TYR A 139 -8.23 -3.09 6.84
N LEU A 140 -9.00 -3.04 7.94
CA LEU A 140 -9.45 -4.23 8.62
C LEU A 140 -10.45 -5.02 7.77
N GLU A 141 -11.47 -4.35 7.23
CA GLU A 141 -12.48 -4.97 6.37
C GLU A 141 -11.86 -5.57 5.10
N MET A 142 -11.00 -4.80 4.43
CA MET A 142 -10.29 -5.29 3.26
C MET A 142 -9.39 -6.50 3.59
N SER A 143 -8.73 -6.50 4.76
CA SER A 143 -7.92 -7.65 5.18
C SER A 143 -8.77 -8.90 5.40
N ARG A 144 -9.96 -8.76 6.00
CA ARG A 144 -10.93 -9.85 6.18
C ARG A 144 -11.38 -10.40 4.83
N ASP A 145 -11.68 -9.52 3.89
CA ASP A 145 -12.19 -9.85 2.57
C ASP A 145 -11.11 -10.50 1.66
N ILE A 146 -9.85 -10.09 1.76
CA ILE A 146 -8.76 -10.83 1.10
C ILE A 146 -8.63 -12.25 1.67
N CYS A 147 -8.79 -12.41 3.00
CA CYS A 147 -8.75 -13.74 3.62
C CYS A 147 -9.93 -14.65 3.22
N SER A 148 -11.08 -14.08 2.82
CA SER A 148 -12.22 -14.87 2.36
C SER A 148 -12.12 -15.23 0.87
N ARG A 149 -11.59 -14.32 0.04
CA ARG A 149 -11.53 -14.49 -1.42
C ARG A 149 -10.32 -15.31 -1.89
N TYR A 150 -9.16 -15.17 -1.25
CA TYR A 150 -7.91 -15.79 -1.69
C TYR A 150 -7.44 -16.88 -0.74
N ARG A 151 -6.64 -17.82 -1.25
CA ARG A 151 -6.06 -18.91 -0.47
C ARG A 151 -4.79 -18.44 0.24
N VAL A 152 -5.01 -17.63 1.26
CA VAL A 152 -3.97 -17.18 2.19
C VAL A 152 -3.62 -18.26 3.21
N SER A 153 -2.42 -18.20 3.77
CA SER A 153 -1.97 -19.13 4.80
C SER A 153 -2.84 -19.00 6.07
N GLU A 154 -3.08 -20.12 6.74
CA GLU A 154 -3.84 -20.14 8.00
C GLU A 154 -3.21 -19.23 9.06
N TYR A 155 -1.88 -19.14 9.09
CA TYR A 155 -1.16 -18.23 9.97
C TYR A 155 -1.54 -16.76 9.71
N THR A 156 -1.54 -16.34 8.44
CA THR A 156 -1.92 -14.97 8.06
C THR A 156 -3.38 -14.69 8.37
N ARG A 157 -4.29 -15.64 8.09
CA ARG A 157 -5.72 -15.55 8.45
C ARG A 157 -5.90 -15.34 9.95
N GLN A 158 -5.24 -16.14 10.78
CA GLN A 158 -5.29 -16.01 12.25
C GLN A 158 -4.72 -14.68 12.73
N ARG A 159 -3.65 -14.16 12.12
CA ARG A 159 -3.10 -12.84 12.48
C ARG A 159 -4.08 -11.71 12.23
N VAL A 160 -4.79 -11.74 11.10
CA VAL A 160 -5.86 -10.77 10.82
C VAL A 160 -6.96 -10.89 11.88
N GLN A 161 -7.39 -12.11 12.21
CA GLN A 161 -8.41 -12.34 13.24
C GLN A 161 -8.00 -11.88 14.64
N VAL A 162 -6.73 -12.05 15.03
CA VAL A 162 -6.23 -11.55 16.33
C VAL A 162 -6.21 -10.03 16.36
N LEU A 163 -5.76 -9.38 15.27
CA LEU A 163 -5.79 -7.92 15.17
C LEU A 163 -7.21 -7.39 15.23
N ASP A 164 -8.12 -8.08 14.56
CA ASP A 164 -9.54 -7.76 14.53
C ASP A 164 -10.16 -7.77 15.94
N MET A 165 -9.98 -8.87 16.68
CA MET A 165 -10.40 -8.97 18.08
C MET A 165 -9.76 -7.88 18.97
N ALA A 166 -8.50 -7.53 18.73
CA ALA A 166 -7.82 -6.48 19.49
C ALA A 166 -8.38 -5.08 19.19
N ILE A 167 -8.74 -4.81 17.94
CA ILE A 167 -9.38 -3.55 17.53
C ILE A 167 -10.79 -3.48 18.14
N GLU A 168 -11.60 -4.54 18.01
CA GLU A 168 -12.95 -4.61 18.60
C GLU A 168 -12.90 -4.46 20.13
N SER A 169 -11.95 -5.10 20.80
CA SER A 169 -11.78 -4.94 22.25
C SER A 169 -11.38 -3.51 22.67
N THR A 170 -10.72 -2.75 21.79
CA THR A 170 -10.23 -1.39 22.08
C THR A 170 -11.32 -0.34 21.85
N PHE A 171 -12.09 -0.48 20.77
CA PHE A 171 -13.06 0.52 20.34
C PHE A 171 -14.52 0.11 20.59
N GLY A 172 -14.76 -1.15 20.93
CA GLY A 172 -16.09 -1.75 20.95
C GLY A 172 -16.56 -2.13 19.54
N GLN A 173 -17.70 -2.82 19.48
CA GLN A 173 -18.45 -2.98 18.24
C GLN A 173 -19.06 -1.63 17.85
N GLU A 174 -19.25 -1.41 16.55
CA GLU A 174 -19.99 -0.24 16.10
C GLU A 174 -21.36 -0.22 16.74
N LYS A 175 -21.79 0.96 17.20
CA LYS A 175 -23.14 1.13 17.74
C LYS A 175 -24.09 0.74 16.62
N SER A 176 -24.91 -0.29 16.83
CA SER A 176 -26.03 -0.58 15.95
C SER A 176 -26.86 0.70 15.84
N GLU A 177 -26.80 1.38 14.70
CA GLU A 177 -27.75 2.44 14.42
C GLU A 177 -29.13 1.78 14.44
N GLN A 178 -30.05 2.36 15.22
CA GLN A 178 -31.41 1.85 15.31
C GLN A 178 -32.02 1.88 13.90
N MET A 179 -32.16 0.70 13.29
CA MET A 179 -32.81 0.56 11.98
C MET A 179 -34.25 1.06 12.09
N GLY A 180 -34.71 1.76 11.04
CA GLY A 180 -36.09 2.22 10.96
C GLY A 180 -37.04 1.03 10.78
N LEU A 181 -38.30 1.17 11.23
CA LEU A 181 -39.35 0.17 11.00
C LEU A 181 -39.55 -0.22 9.52
N ALA A 182 -39.11 0.63 8.59
CA ALA A 182 -39.19 0.40 7.16
C ALA A 182 -38.15 -0.62 6.64
N ASP A 183 -37.04 -0.85 7.37
CA ASP A 183 -36.02 -1.83 6.98
C ASP A 183 -36.38 -3.27 7.41
N PHE A 184 -37.53 -3.43 8.07
CA PHE A 184 -38.09 -4.71 8.52
C PHE A 184 -39.28 -5.21 7.67
N MET A 185 -39.76 -4.39 6.71
CA MET A 185 -40.83 -4.74 5.77
C MET A 185 -40.25 -5.10 4.40
#